data_AF-A0A2X1PM88-F1
#
_entry.id   AF-A0A2X1PM88-F1
#
_cell.length_a   1.000
_cell.length_b   1.000
_cell.length_c   1.000
_cell.angle_alpha   90.00
_cell.angle_beta   90.00
_cell.angle_gamma   90.00
#
_symmetry.space_group_name_H-M   'P 1'
#
loop_
_entity.id
_entity.type
_entity.pdbx_description
1 polymer ?
#
loop_
_entity_poly.entity_id
_entity_poly.type
_entity_poly.pdbx_seq_one_letter_code
_entity_poly.pdbx_strand_id
1 'polypeptide(L)' 'MEQYKRDFIEFALSRNVLKFGEFTLKSGRKSPYFFNAGLFNTGADLARLGEFYAAGNSGKCGRF' A
#
# COMPACT_ATOMS: atom_id res chain seq x y z
N MET A 1 -1.32 -15.91 3.44
CA MET A 1 -1.34 -14.46 3.11
C MET A 1 -2.51 -14.26 2.16
N GLU A 2 -3.50 -13.46 2.55
CA GLU A 2 -4.68 -13.18 1.72
C GLU A 2 -4.30 -12.62 0.35
N GLN A 3 -5.02 -13.01 -0.70
CA GLN A 3 -4.71 -12.64 -2.08
C GLN A 3 -4.66 -11.12 -2.28
N TYR A 4 -5.63 -10.38 -1.69
CA TYR A 4 -5.68 -8.92 -1.79
C TYR A 4 -4.42 -8.22 -1.25
N LYS A 5 -3.71 -8.83 -0.27
CA LYS A 5 -2.47 -8.27 0.28
C LYS A 5 -1.31 -8.41 -0.71
N ARG A 6 -1.26 -9.53 -1.44
CA ARG A 6 -0.26 -9.75 -2.49
C ARG A 6 -0.47 -8.78 -3.64
N ASP A 7 -1.71 -8.70 -4.13
CA ASP A 7 -2.10 -7.80 -5.21
C ASP A 7 -1.82 -6.33 -4.86
N PHE A 8 -2.03 -5.94 -3.60
CA PHE A 8 -1.70 -4.60 -3.12
C PHE A 8 -0.19 -4.32 -3.14
N ILE A 9 0.64 -5.28 -2.72
CA ILE A 9 2.10 -5.13 -2.73
C ILE A 9 2.62 -5.04 -4.17
N GLU A 10 2.13 -5.89 -5.08
CA GLU A 10 2.47 -5.83 -6.51
C GLU A 10 2.05 -4.49 -7.14
N PHE A 11 0.85 -4.01 -6.79
CA PHE A 11 0.39 -2.68 -7.21
C PHE A 11 1.30 -1.57 -6.69
N ALA A 12 1.68 -1.60 -5.40
CA ALA A 12 2.59 -0.62 -4.82
C ALA A 12 4.00 -0.65 -5.45
N LEU A 13 4.50 -1.83 -5.83
CA LEU A 13 5.77 -1.99 -6.54
C LEU A 13 5.70 -1.43 -7.95
N SER A 14 4.65 -1.78 -8.71
CA SER A 14 4.49 -1.30 -10.10
C SER A 14 4.34 0.22 -10.20
N ARG A 15 3.71 0.86 -9.21
CA ARG A 15 3.58 2.32 -9.13
C ARG A 15 4.77 3.02 -8.47
N ASN A 16 5.86 2.29 -8.17
CA ASN A 16 7.03 2.82 -7.47
C ASN A 16 6.73 3.47 -6.10
N VAL A 17 5.57 3.14 -5.52
CA VAL A 17 5.15 3.58 -4.19
C VAL A 17 5.99 2.89 -3.13
N LEU A 18 6.24 1.58 -3.30
CA LEU A 18 7.15 0.81 -2.47
C LEU A 18 8.50 0.70 -3.18
N LYS A 19 9.57 1.17 -2.52
CA LYS A 19 10.94 1.07 -3.02
C LYS A 19 11.82 0.35 -2.01
N PHE A 20 12.74 -0.46 -2.49
CA PHE A 20 13.77 -1.11 -1.69
C PHE A 20 15.13 -0.44 -1.91
N GLY A 21 15.92 -0.33 -0.85
CA GLY A 21 17.19 0.41 -0.84
C GLY A 21 17.51 0.94 0.55
N GLU A 22 18.51 1.80 0.69
CA GLU A 22 18.81 2.44 1.96
C GLU A 22 18.10 3.78 2.10
N PHE A 23 17.14 3.86 3.02
CA PHE A 23 16.38 5.07 3.28
C PHE A 23 16.51 5.51 4.74
N THR A 24 16.71 6.80 4.98
CA THR A 24 16.66 7.37 6.33
C THR A 24 15.25 7.90 6.59
N LEU A 25 14.54 7.30 7.55
CA LEU A 25 13.20 7.72 7.93
C LEU A 25 13.25 9.02 8.76
N LYS A 26 12.10 9.71 8.89
CA LYS A 26 11.97 10.91 9.73
C LYS A 26 12.37 10.70 11.20
N SER A 27 12.31 9.44 11.67
CA SER A 27 12.77 9.04 13.01
C SER A 27 14.29 8.87 13.13
N GLY A 28 15.06 9.08 12.05
CA GLY A 28 16.50 8.84 11.98
C GLY A 28 16.88 7.37 11.76
N ARG A 29 15.91 6.45 11.71
CA ARG A 29 16.16 5.03 11.47
C ARG A 29 16.53 4.77 10.01
N LYS A 30 17.54 3.94 9.77
CA LYS A 30 17.81 3.36 8.46
C LYS A 30 16.81 2.23 8.20
N SER A 31 16.06 2.34 7.10
CA SER A 31 15.09 1.36 6.65
C SER A 31 15.51 0.79 5.30
N PRO A 32 15.43 -0.54 5.10
CA PRO A 32 15.74 -1.18 3.82
C PRO A 32 14.64 -0.97 2.76
N TYR A 33 13.56 -0.27 3.12
CA TYR A 33 12.47 0.10 2.22
C TYR A 33 11.86 1.44 2.58
N PHE A 34 11.21 2.07 1.60
CA PHE A 34 10.43 3.28 1.77
C PHE A 34 9.09 3.15 1.05
N PHE A 35 8.03 3.64 1.69
CA PHE A 35 6.68 3.62 1.16
C PHE A 35 6.16 5.05 1.01
N ASN A 36 5.93 5.48 -0.24
CA ASN A 36 5.43 6.80 -0.58
C ASN A 36 4.02 6.73 -1.17
N ALA A 37 3.01 6.74 -0.30
CA ALA A 37 1.60 6.76 -0.71
C ALA A 37 1.23 7.96 -1.62
N GLY A 38 2.00 9.06 -1.59
CA GLY A 38 1.74 10.24 -2.41
C GLY A 38 1.97 10.01 -3.91
N LEU A 39 2.61 8.91 -4.31
CA LEU A 39 2.74 8.52 -5.71
C LEU A 39 1.45 7.93 -6.30
N PHE A 40 0.46 7.59 -5.46
CA PHE A 40 -0.91 7.34 -5.92
C PHE A 40 -1.60 8.66 -6.25
N ASN A 41 -1.20 9.29 -7.35
CA ASN A 41 -1.60 10.66 -7.70
C ASN A 41 -2.62 10.75 -8.84
N THR A 42 -3.09 9.61 -9.37
CA THR A 42 -4.14 9.58 -10.39
C THR A 42 -5.48 9.09 -9.81
N GLY A 43 -6.59 9.47 -10.45
CA GLY A 43 -7.93 9.01 -10.04
C GLY A 43 -8.07 7.49 -10.06
N ALA A 44 -7.44 6.81 -11.03
CA ALA A 44 -7.43 5.36 -11.11
C ALA A 44 -6.65 4.73 -9.95
N ASP A 45 -5.52 5.33 -9.54
CA ASP A 45 -4.73 4.85 -8.40
C ASP A 45 -5.52 4.95 -7.10
N LEU A 46 -6.21 6.06 -6.89
CA LEU A 46 -7.02 6.29 -5.69
C LEU A 46 -8.24 5.35 -5.64
N ALA A 47 -8.90 5.11 -6.77
CA ALA A 47 -9.98 4.14 -6.87
C ALA A 47 -9.50 2.74 -6.48
N ARG A 48 -8.37 2.30 -7.07
CA ARG A 48 -7.80 0.98 -6.80
C ARG A 48 -7.29 0.85 -5.36
N LEU A 49 -6.73 1.92 -4.79
CA LEU A 49 -6.37 1.99 -3.37
C LEU A 49 -7.61 1.79 -2.49
N GLY A 50 -8.72 2.47 -2.81
CA GLY A 50 -9.99 2.32 -2.10
C GLY A 50 -10.52 0.88 -2.08
N GLU A 51 -10.43 0.16 -3.20
CA GLU A 51 -10.79 -1.26 -3.30
C GLU A 51 -9.96 -2.13 -2.35
N PHE A 52 -8.64 -1.91 -2.28
CA PHE A 52 -7.76 -2.65 -1.38
C PHE A 52 -8.05 -2.36 0.11
N TYR A 53 -8.35 -1.10 0.45
CA TYR A 53 -8.75 -0.73 1.81
C TYR A 53 -10.12 -1.34 2.19
N ALA A 54 -11.07 -1.36 1.26
CA ALA A 54 -12.38 -2.00 1.47
C ALA A 54 -12.23 -3.52 1.65
N ALA A 55 -11.41 -4.18 0.83
CA ALA A 55 -11.12 -5.61 0.95
C ALA A 55 -10.41 -5.98 2.27
N GLY A 56 -9.60 -5.08 2.83
CA GLY A 56 -9.02 -5.26 4.17
C GLY A 56 -10.03 -5.15 5.31
N ASN A 57 -11.10 -4.38 5.10
CA ASN A 57 -12.15 -4.10 6.09
C ASN A 57 -13.40 -4.98 5.93
N SER A 58 -13.58 -5.65 4.79
CA SER A 58 -14.76 -6.46 4.47
C SER A 58 -14.91 -7.71 5.35
N GLY A 59 -13.91 -8.04 6.18
CA GLY A 59 -14.04 -9.01 7.26
C GLY A 59 -14.59 -8.46 8.59
N LYS A 60 -14.85 -7.14 8.68
CA LYS A 60 -15.31 -6.46 9.92
C LYS A 60 -16.67 -5.77 9.82
N CYS A 61 -17.25 -5.68 8.62
CA CYS A 61 -18.57 -5.10 8.43
C CYS A 61 -19.62 -6.22 8.26
N GLY A 62 -20.39 -6.49 9.32
CA GLY A 62 -21.65 -7.23 9.24
C GLY A 62 -21.63 -8.69 9.69
N ARG A 63 -21.52 -8.90 11.01
CA ARG A 63 -22.34 -9.93 11.68
C ARG A 63 -23.06 -9.23 12.83
N PHE A 64 -24.25 -8.72 12.55
CA PHE A 64 -25.32 -8.71 13.54
C PHE A 64 -25.85 -10.13 13.67
#